data_AF-A0A3D0X1E8-F1
#
_entry.id   AF-A0A3D0X1E8-F1
#
_cell.length_a   1.000
_cell.length_b   1.000
_cell.length_c   1.000
_cell.angle_alpha   90.00
_cell.angle_beta   90.00
_cell.angle_gamma   90.00
#
_symmetry.space_group_name_H-M   'P 1'
#
loop_
_entity.id
_entity.type
_entity.pdbx_description
1 polymer ?
#
loop_
_entity_poly.entity_id
_entity_poly.type
_entity_poly.pdbx_seq_one_letter_code
_entity_poly.pdbx_strand_id
1 'polypeptide(L)' 'KGHDRRYAIDPTKIKNELGWEPETKFENGIKETVKWYLENKAWWENIVSGEYQSYYEEMYGSRKVLQ' A
#
# COMPACT_ATOMS: atom_id res chain seq x y z
N LYS A 1 -18.66 1.45 16.54
CA LYS A 1 -19.59 1.06 15.47
C LYS A 1 -19.16 1.81 14.22
N GLY A 2 -18.35 1.18 13.35
CA GLY A 2 -17.67 1.87 12.25
C GLY A 2 -18.08 1.27 10.91
N HIS A 3 -18.59 2.12 10.02
CA HIS A 3 -18.83 1.84 8.61
C HIS A 3 -17.52 1.73 7.79
N ASP A 4 -16.38 1.44 8.44
CA ASP A 4 -15.00 1.63 7.92
C ASP A 4 -14.31 0.34 7.43
N ARG A 5 -15.05 -0.75 7.24
CA ARG A 5 -14.45 -2.02 6.79
C ARG A 5 -14.42 -2.17 5.27
N ARG A 6 -15.14 -1.32 4.55
CA ARG A 6 -15.31 -1.43 3.10
C ARG A 6 -15.19 -0.06 2.46
N TYR A 7 -14.14 0.12 1.68
CA TYR A 7 -13.98 1.26 0.80
C TYR A 7 -14.23 0.82 -0.64
N ALA A 8 -15.02 1.61 -1.37
CA ALA A 8 -15.25 1.47 -2.79
C ALA A 8 -15.43 2.86 -3.39
N ILE A 9 -14.80 3.10 -4.53
CA ILE A 9 -14.87 4.37 -5.26
C ILE A 9 -15.59 4.10 -6.59
N ASP A 10 -16.49 5.01 -6.96
CA ASP A 10 -17.10 5.04 -8.30
C ASP A 10 -16.31 6.02 -9.20
N PRO A 11 -15.54 5.52 -10.20
CA PRO A 11 -14.75 6.36 -11.10
C PRO A 11 -15.54 6.85 -12.33
N THR A 12 -16.88 6.69 -12.38
CA THR A 12 -17.68 7.00 -13.58
C THR A 12 -17.52 8.46 -14.03
N LYS A 13 -17.43 9.42 -13.09
CA LYS A 13 -17.29 10.85 -13.43
C LYS A 13 -16.01 11.13 -14.21
N ILE A 14 -14.86 10.68 -13.72
CA ILE A 14 -13.55 10.96 -14.34
C ILE A 14 -13.43 10.25 -15.70
N LYS A 15 -14.02 9.04 -15.82
CA LYS A 15 -14.12 8.33 -17.09
C LYS A 15 -14.93 9.12 -18.12
N ASN A 16 -16.09 9.64 -17.74
CA ASN A 16 -16.98 10.32 -18.69
C ASN A 16 -16.48 11.73 -19.06
N GLU A 17 -15.93 12.47 -18.10
CA GLU A 17 -15.53 13.87 -18.32
C GLU A 17 -14.13 13.98 -18.94
N LEU A 18 -13.22 13.06 -18.58
CA LEU A 18 -11.81 13.15 -18.98
C LEU A 18 -11.33 11.94 -19.80
N GLY A 19 -12.17 10.91 -20.00
CA GLY A 19 -11.78 9.70 -20.73
C GLY A 19 -10.78 8.82 -19.97
N TRP A 20 -10.56 9.06 -18.68
CA TRP A 20 -9.58 8.31 -17.90
C TRP A 20 -10.07 6.91 -17.55
N GLU A 21 -9.19 5.92 -17.75
CA GLU A 21 -9.36 4.55 -17.26
C GLU A 21 -8.02 4.05 -16.69
N PRO A 22 -8.05 3.15 -15.68
CA PRO A 22 -6.81 2.55 -15.17
C PRO A 22 -6.19 1.63 -16.23
N GLU A 23 -4.92 1.87 -16.56
CA GLU A 23 -4.17 1.04 -17.51
C GLU A 23 -3.68 -0.28 -16.87
N THR A 24 -3.50 -0.28 -15.55
CA THR A 24 -2.95 -1.41 -14.81
C THR A 24 -4.01 -2.10 -13.96
N LYS A 25 -4.26 -3.39 -14.24
CA LYS A 25 -5.06 -4.26 -13.38
C LYS A 25 -4.31 -4.58 -12.08
N PHE A 26 -5.04 -4.74 -10.98
CA PHE A 26 -4.46 -5.08 -9.67
C PHE A 26 -3.50 -6.28 -9.71
N GLU A 27 -3.89 -7.37 -10.38
CA GLU A 27 -3.06 -8.58 -10.48
C GLU A 27 -1.69 -8.32 -11.11
N ASN A 28 -1.62 -7.42 -12.09
CA ASN A 28 -0.37 -7.06 -12.73
C ASN A 28 0.42 -6.08 -11.86
N GLY A 29 -0.27 -5.02 -11.38
CA GLY A 29 0.35 -3.99 -10.56
C GLY A 29 0.97 -4.54 -9.28
N ILE A 30 0.35 -5.53 -8.62
CA ILE A 30 0.92 -6.13 -7.41
C ILE A 30 2.20 -6.93 -7.71
N LYS A 31 2.26 -7.65 -8.85
CA LYS A 31 3.47 -8.38 -9.27
C LYS A 31 4.62 -7.41 -9.56
N GLU A 32 4.32 -6.33 -10.28
CA GLU A 32 5.29 -5.27 -10.60
C GLU A 32 5.77 -4.55 -9.34
N THR A 33 4.87 -4.29 -8.39
CA THR A 33 5.20 -3.67 -7.10
C THR A 33 6.18 -4.56 -6.33
N VAL A 34 5.86 -5.86 -6.16
CA VAL A 34 6.77 -6.80 -5.47
C VAL A 34 8.13 -6.86 -6.16
N LYS A 35 8.15 -6.95 -7.49
CA LYS A 35 9.39 -6.94 -8.27
C LYS A 35 10.20 -5.67 -8.01
N TRP A 36 9.55 -4.51 -8.04
CA TRP A 36 10.20 -3.23 -7.77
C TRP A 36 10.86 -3.19 -6.39
N TYR A 37 10.19 -3.68 -5.34
CA TYR A 37 10.78 -3.74 -3.99
C TYR A 37 12.01 -4.63 -3.90
N LEU A 38 12.02 -5.76 -4.63
CA LEU A 38 13.18 -6.65 -4.69
C LEU A 38 14.36 -5.99 -5.42
N GLU A 39 14.09 -5.26 -6.49
CA GLU A 39 15.10 -4.59 -7.32
C GLU A 39 15.64 -3.30 -6.67
N ASN A 40 14.87 -2.65 -5.80
CA ASN A 40 15.19 -1.36 -5.20
C ASN A 40 15.52 -1.47 -3.70
N LYS A 41 16.27 -2.51 -3.32
CA LYS A 41 16.64 -2.81 -1.93
C LYS A 41 17.28 -1.64 -1.20
N ALA A 42 18.30 -1.03 -1.81
CA ALA A 42 19.01 0.11 -1.23
C ALA A 42 18.09 1.32 -0.95
N TRP A 43 17.00 1.47 -1.72
CA TRP A 43 16.06 2.57 -1.50
C TRP A 43 15.29 2.40 -0.19
N TRP A 44 14.65 1.25 0.04
CA TRP A 44 13.83 1.07 1.24
C TRP A 44 14.67 0.75 2.49
N GLU A 45 15.87 0.18 2.35
CA GLU A 45 16.75 -0.07 3.51
C GLU A 45 17.09 1.21 4.26
N ASN A 46 17.37 2.30 3.54
CA ASN A 46 17.65 3.61 4.13
C ASN A 46 16.43 4.21 4.86
N ILE A 47 15.22 3.82 4.48
CA ILE A 47 13.98 4.30 5.11
C ILE A 47 13.75 3.54 6.42
N VAL A 48 13.93 2.22 6.42
CA VAL A 48 13.63 1.38 7.59
C VAL A 48 14.69 1.45 8.67
N SER A 49 15.93 1.86 8.36
CA SER A 49 17.01 2.01 9.34
C SER A 49 16.91 3.25 10.22
N GLY A 50 15.96 4.16 9.95
CA GLY A 50 15.77 5.41 10.69
C GLY A 50 14.66 5.34 11.74
N GLU A 51 13.98 6.47 11.96
CA GLU A 51 12.86 6.60 12.91
C GLU A 51 11.69 5.63 12.64
N TYR A 52 11.64 5.04 11.45
CA TYR A 52 10.67 4.01 11.10
C TYR A 52 10.71 2.81 12.05
N GLN A 53 11.89 2.41 12.52
CA GLN A 53 12.01 1.29 13.45
C GLN A 53 11.36 1.63 14.81
N SER A 54 11.59 2.83 15.33
CA SER A 54 10.98 3.30 16.59
C SER A 54 9.45 3.36 16.49
N TYR A 55 8.92 3.89 15.37
CA TYR A 55 7.48 3.88 15.10
C TYR A 55 6.91 2.46 15.06
N TYR A 56 7.61 1.52 14.42
CA TYR A 56 7.17 0.14 14.30
C TYR A 56 7.06 -0.53 15.68
N GLU A 57 8.06 -0.32 16.54
CA GLU A 57 8.08 -0.84 17.91
C GLU A 57 6.93 -0.25 18.76
N GLU A 58 6.68 1.06 18.67
CA GLU A 58 5.57 1.71 19.38
C GLU A 58 4.21 1.14 18.95
N MET A 59 3.98 1.03 17.65
CA MET A 59 2.68 0.65 17.10
C MET A 59 2.39 -0.85 17.15
N TYR A 60 3.43 -1.69 17.06
CA TYR A 60 3.28 -3.13 16.87
C TYR A 60 4.04 -3.99 17.90
N GLY A 61 4.99 -3.44 18.66
CA GLY A 61 5.86 -4.22 19.56
C GLY A 61 5.13 -4.96 20.68
N SER A 62 3.97 -4.46 21.12
CA SER A 62 3.13 -5.09 22.15
C SER A 62 1.93 -5.87 21.58
N ARG A 63 1.80 -5.94 20.25
CA ARG A 63 0.63 -6.54 19.61
C ARG A 63 0.75 -8.05 19.67
N LYS A 64 -0.13 -8.71 20.44
CA LYS A 64 -0.24 -10.17 20.44
C LYS A 64 -0.51 -10.66 19.01
N VAL A 65 0.41 -11.42 18.45
CA VAL A 65 0.14 -12.21 17.25
C VAL A 65 -0.89 -13.25 17.66
N LEU A 66 -2.11 -13.12 17.14
CA LEU A 66 -3.11 -14.16 17.24
C LEU A 66 -2.61 -15.32 16.36
N GLN A 67 -2.21 -16.43 17.00
CA GLN A 67 -2.04 -17.72 16.33
C GLN A 67 -3.40 -18.24 15.85
#